data_AF-A0A2H6A347-F1
#
_entry.id   AF-A0A2H6A347-F1
#
_cell.length_a   1.000
_cell.length_b   1.000
_cell.length_c   1.000
_cell.angle_alpha   90.00
_cell.angle_beta   90.00
_cell.angle_gamma   90.00
#
_symmetry.space_group_name_H-M   'P 1'
#
loop_
_entity.id
_entity.type
_entity.pdbx_description
1 polymer ?
#
loop_
_entity_poly.entity_id
_entity_poly.type
_entity_poly.pdbx_seq_one_letter_code
_entity_poly.pdbx_strand_id
1 'polypeptide(L)'
;MRCAKLLFWLAAAVTPAAGYAQLVGHTTELSRRAVTVRLEWADGRSTEIVAGEGRLELNGETAARYTAGGMLEQRLRALVSRSAELESEALLTALRQMPTDGFGPRELEAWNRFLAALPAGEAAETLPPPDPSLYQPLEESGAPLTRVFQSGSERATGRGVEVQEVPAVERVATGLLTVLGGLVALAALGFGALFFVPDRVETVAQTVAHSPFRCFLAGLCTQPLILPALATLLIALVLTVVGILLIPVAVVLFVLGLAAAVIGGYLAVARVVGEMYARRKGWAEQYTGGWTVFRYLAYGLIGLLAIWIPAALLGWIPVLGAAFVLVAGVFTWIMATAGLGAVVLSRAGTRTTFAATGSALPGGADLWREPLPKADAST
;
A
#
# COMPACT_ATOMS: atom_id res chain seq x y z
N MET A 1 12.77 -6.61 27.33
CA MET A 1 12.02 -5.53 26.63
C MET A 1 12.91 -4.31 26.30
N ARG A 2 14.05 -4.48 25.59
CA ARG A 2 14.85 -3.35 25.05
C ARG A 2 15.57 -3.63 23.71
N CYS A 3 15.30 -4.77 23.04
CA CYS A 3 15.95 -5.11 21.75
C CYS A 3 15.12 -4.75 20.51
N ALA A 4 13.87 -4.28 20.64
CA ALA A 4 13.01 -3.91 19.50
C ALA A 4 13.16 -2.45 19.05
N LYS A 5 13.98 -1.63 19.75
CA LYS A 5 14.23 -0.22 19.37
C LYS A 5 15.35 -0.03 18.33
N LEU A 6 16.10 -1.08 18.00
CA LEU A 6 17.32 -0.96 17.17
C LEU A 6 17.09 -1.14 15.66
N LEU A 7 15.94 -1.67 15.23
CA LEU A 7 15.61 -1.77 13.79
C LEU A 7 14.72 -0.63 13.27
N PHE A 8 14.29 0.27 14.15
CA PHE A 8 13.64 1.55 13.78
C PHE A 8 14.65 2.71 13.69
N TRP A 9 15.94 2.46 13.93
CA TRP A 9 17.01 3.45 14.06
C TRP A 9 17.83 3.71 12.78
N LEU A 10 17.29 3.33 11.62
CA LEU A 10 17.78 3.80 10.31
C LEU A 10 16.85 4.90 9.74
N ALA A 11 16.21 5.65 10.63
CA ALA A 11 15.89 7.05 10.41
C ALA A 11 17.13 7.86 10.79
N ALA A 12 17.61 8.69 9.86
CA ALA A 12 18.64 9.68 10.12
C ALA A 12 18.27 10.47 11.39
N ALA A 13 19.11 10.38 12.42
CA ALA A 13 19.09 11.32 13.53
C ALA A 13 19.64 12.66 13.04
N VAL A 14 18.86 13.36 12.21
CA VAL A 14 18.91 14.82 12.20
C VAL A 14 18.34 15.21 13.55
N THR A 15 19.21 15.56 14.49
CA THR A 15 18.77 16.34 15.64
C THR A 15 18.32 17.67 15.02
N PRO A 16 17.03 18.05 15.06
CA PRO A 16 16.67 19.36 14.59
C PRO A 16 17.39 20.34 15.52
N ALA A 17 18.40 21.03 15.00
CA ALA A 17 18.81 22.31 15.54
C ALA A 17 17.52 23.09 15.81
N ALA A 18 17.38 23.74 16.98
CA ALA A 18 16.18 24.44 17.46
C ALA A 18 15.52 25.28 16.36
N GLY A 19 14.75 24.58 15.54
CA GLY A 19 14.35 24.97 14.21
C GLY A 19 12.86 25.13 14.28
N TYR A 20 12.41 26.25 13.75
CA TYR A 20 11.02 26.65 13.83
C TYR A 20 10.12 25.51 13.35
N ALA A 21 9.15 25.14 14.20
CA ALA A 21 8.21 24.08 13.86
C ALA A 21 7.33 24.60 12.72
N GLN A 22 7.64 24.19 11.49
CA GLN A 22 6.85 24.53 10.32
C GLN A 22 5.56 23.71 10.33
N LEU A 23 4.42 24.37 10.14
CA LEU A 23 3.12 23.71 10.04
C LEU A 23 2.93 23.19 8.61
N VAL A 24 2.77 21.88 8.45
CA VAL A 24 2.66 21.22 7.13
C VAL A 24 1.22 20.96 6.73
N GLY A 25 0.34 20.71 7.70
CA GLY A 25 -1.04 20.36 7.44
C GLY A 25 -1.97 20.72 8.58
N HIS A 26 -3.26 20.75 8.28
CA HIS A 26 -4.29 20.84 9.28
C HIS A 26 -5.49 19.98 8.89
N THR A 27 -6.23 19.51 9.89
CA THR A 27 -7.50 18.82 9.73
C THR A 27 -8.48 19.40 10.73
N THR A 28 -9.69 19.70 10.28
CA THR A 28 -10.73 20.24 11.14
C THR A 28 -11.97 19.37 11.09
N GLU A 29 -12.56 19.14 12.25
CA GLU A 29 -13.84 18.46 12.38
C GLU A 29 -14.82 19.36 13.12
N LEU A 30 -16.01 19.53 12.55
CA LEU A 30 -17.06 20.34 13.14
C LEU A 30 -18.27 19.47 13.45
N SER A 31 -18.55 19.29 14.74
CA SER A 31 -19.75 18.61 15.21
C SER A 31 -20.68 19.56 15.96
N ARG A 32 -21.91 19.12 16.26
CA ARG A 32 -22.85 19.93 17.07
C ARG A 32 -22.35 20.17 18.51
N ARG A 33 -21.47 19.32 19.02
CA ARG A 33 -21.05 19.33 20.44
C ARG A 33 -19.62 19.81 20.65
N ALA A 34 -18.77 19.65 19.64
CA ALA A 34 -17.36 19.94 19.71
C ALA A 34 -16.81 20.40 18.36
N VAL A 35 -15.73 21.16 18.45
CA VAL A 35 -14.88 21.60 17.34
C VAL A 35 -13.50 20.99 17.56
N THR A 36 -13.03 20.21 16.59
CA THR A 36 -11.69 19.60 16.63
C THR A 36 -10.81 20.23 15.57
N VAL A 37 -9.60 20.66 15.96
CA VAL A 37 -8.57 21.16 15.05
C VAL A 37 -7.29 20.38 15.33
N ARG A 38 -6.83 19.62 14.35
CA ARG A 38 -5.56 18.91 14.37
C ARG A 38 -4.56 19.62 13.47
N LEU A 39 -3.41 19.96 14.02
CA LEU A 39 -2.31 20.63 13.35
C LEU A 39 -1.14 19.65 13.21
N GLU A 40 -0.61 19.47 12.00
CA GLU A 40 0.50 18.57 11.69
C GLU A 40 1.77 19.36 11.41
N TRP A 41 2.83 19.09 12.18
CA TRP A 41 4.10 19.80 12.11
C TRP A 41 5.13 19.03 11.28
N ALA A 42 6.10 19.74 10.69
CA ALA A 42 7.14 19.17 9.83
C ALA A 42 8.07 18.19 10.55
N ASP A 43 8.15 18.29 11.89
CA ASP A 43 8.90 17.36 12.74
C ASP A 43 8.13 16.05 13.03
N GLY A 44 6.95 15.89 12.44
CA GLY A 44 6.08 14.73 12.61
C GLY A 44 5.24 14.76 13.88
N ARG A 45 5.29 15.82 14.69
CA ARG A 45 4.36 16.00 15.81
C ARG A 45 2.99 16.41 15.28
N SER A 46 1.95 16.07 16.02
CA SER A 46 0.59 16.56 15.81
C SER A 46 0.09 17.22 17.08
N THR A 47 -0.56 18.39 16.95
CA THR A 47 -1.27 19.04 18.05
C THR A 47 -2.76 18.98 17.77
N GLU A 48 -3.51 18.31 18.65
CA GLU A 48 -4.96 18.22 18.57
C GLU A 48 -5.61 19.14 19.60
N ILE A 49 -6.61 19.89 19.15
CA ILE A 49 -7.35 20.86 19.93
C ILE A 49 -8.81 20.46 19.84
N VAL A 50 -9.45 20.22 20.99
CA VAL A 50 -10.88 19.93 21.05
C VAL A 50 -11.54 20.97 21.94
N ALA A 51 -12.50 21.71 21.38
CA ALA A 51 -13.31 22.65 22.12
C ALA A 51 -14.77 22.20 22.05
N GLY A 52 -15.32 21.76 23.17
CA GLY A 52 -16.70 21.33 23.26
C GLY A 52 -17.16 21.18 24.69
N GLU A 53 -18.48 21.28 24.90
CA GLU A 53 -19.12 21.04 26.22
C GLU A 53 -18.50 21.89 27.37
N GLY A 54 -18.01 23.09 27.06
CA GLY A 54 -17.37 23.98 28.04
C GLY A 54 -15.96 23.55 28.47
N ARG A 55 -15.30 22.69 27.69
CA ARG A 55 -13.92 22.24 27.92
C ARG A 55 -13.07 22.46 26.69
N LEU A 56 -11.87 22.96 26.92
CA LEU A 56 -10.81 23.04 25.93
C LEU A 56 -9.78 21.98 26.27
N GLU A 57 -9.61 21.01 25.39
CA GLU A 57 -8.66 19.91 25.50
C GLU A 57 -7.54 20.09 24.48
N LEU A 58 -6.31 19.79 24.90
CA LEU A 58 -5.12 19.81 24.07
C LEU A 58 -4.48 18.43 24.15
N ASN A 59 -4.36 17.74 23.02
CA ASN A 59 -3.83 16.39 22.93
C ASN A 59 -4.53 15.40 23.90
N GLY A 60 -5.83 15.57 24.11
CA GLY A 60 -6.64 14.76 25.02
C GLY A 60 -6.54 15.14 26.51
N GLU A 61 -5.72 16.12 26.88
CA GLU A 61 -5.67 16.65 28.24
C GLU A 61 -6.53 17.91 28.37
N THR A 62 -7.37 18.00 29.40
CA THR A 62 -8.18 19.20 29.64
C THR A 62 -7.28 20.39 30.01
N ALA A 63 -7.02 21.28 29.05
CA ALA A 63 -6.23 22.48 29.23
C ALA A 63 -6.97 23.53 30.07
N ALA A 64 -8.28 23.69 29.85
CA ALA A 64 -9.11 24.64 30.59
C ALA A 64 -10.61 24.37 30.47
N ARG A 65 -11.40 25.08 31.30
CA ARG A 65 -12.86 25.10 31.23
C ARG A 65 -13.34 26.50 30.88
N TYR A 66 -14.32 26.58 30.00
CA TYR A 66 -14.93 27.83 29.54
C TYR A 66 -16.46 27.74 29.59
N THR A 67 -17.15 28.84 29.32
CA THR A 67 -18.62 28.86 29.31
C THR A 67 -19.12 28.21 28.03
N ALA A 68 -19.81 27.06 28.10
CA ALA A 68 -20.35 26.39 26.92
C ALA A 68 -21.25 27.35 26.11
N GLY A 69 -21.01 27.44 24.80
CA GLY A 69 -21.71 28.39 23.92
C GLY A 69 -21.30 29.87 24.10
N GLY A 70 -20.26 30.15 24.87
CA GLY A 70 -19.67 31.49 25.03
C GLY A 70 -18.98 32.01 23.77
N MET A 71 -18.43 33.23 23.85
CA MET A 71 -17.82 33.92 22.69
C MET A 71 -16.63 33.14 22.10
N LEU A 72 -15.82 32.51 22.96
CA LEU A 72 -14.71 31.67 22.52
C LEU A 72 -15.18 30.53 21.59
N GLU A 73 -16.21 29.79 21.99
CA GLU A 73 -16.70 28.65 21.20
C GLU A 73 -17.35 29.11 19.90
N GLN A 74 -18.11 30.21 19.94
CA GLN A 74 -18.75 30.77 18.75
C GLN A 74 -17.72 31.23 17.71
N ARG A 75 -16.66 31.95 18.14
CA ARG A 75 -15.60 32.42 17.24
C ARG A 75 -14.73 31.28 16.72
N LEU A 76 -14.40 30.32 17.57
CA LEU A 76 -13.63 29.14 17.14
C LEU A 76 -14.43 28.31 16.13
N ARG A 77 -15.74 28.12 16.36
CA ARG A 77 -16.65 27.45 15.43
C ARG A 77 -16.77 28.21 14.11
N ALA A 78 -16.87 29.54 14.14
CA ALA A 78 -16.88 30.38 12.95
C ALA A 78 -15.57 30.25 12.16
N LEU A 79 -14.43 30.36 12.82
CA LEU A 79 -13.11 30.20 12.20
C LEU A 79 -12.95 28.81 11.56
N VAL A 80 -13.30 27.75 12.29
CA VAL A 80 -13.19 26.36 11.80
C VAL A 80 -14.14 26.10 10.64
N SER A 81 -15.33 26.71 10.63
CA SER A 81 -16.25 26.59 9.48
C SER A 81 -15.67 27.16 8.17
N ARG A 82 -14.71 28.09 8.26
CA ARG A 82 -14.01 28.70 7.12
C ARG A 82 -12.60 28.14 6.90
N SER A 83 -12.15 27.21 7.74
CA SER A 83 -10.79 26.65 7.68
C SER A 83 -10.46 26.00 6.32
N ALA A 84 -11.47 25.42 5.65
CA ALA A 84 -11.29 24.83 4.32
C ALA A 84 -10.88 25.85 3.24
N GLU A 85 -11.11 27.14 3.47
CA GLU A 85 -10.70 28.24 2.57
C GLU A 85 -9.33 28.82 2.95
N LEU A 86 -8.79 28.46 4.11
CA LEU A 86 -7.55 28.99 4.66
C LEU A 86 -6.39 28.01 4.46
N GLU A 87 -5.22 28.53 4.10
CA GLU A 87 -3.99 27.75 4.17
C GLU A 87 -3.63 27.47 5.64
N SER A 88 -2.87 26.40 5.90
CA SER A 88 -2.49 25.99 7.27
C SER A 88 -1.84 27.14 8.06
N GLU A 89 -0.95 27.91 7.43
CA GLU A 89 -0.30 29.05 8.08
C GLU A 89 -1.26 30.21 8.36
N ALA A 90 -2.22 30.45 7.46
CA ALA A 90 -3.27 31.45 7.66
C ALA A 90 -4.22 31.04 8.80
N LEU A 91 -4.58 29.76 8.90
CA LEU A 91 -5.39 29.23 10.00
C LEU A 91 -4.67 29.37 11.35
N LEU A 92 -3.37 29.04 11.41
CA LEU A 92 -2.57 29.22 12.62
C LEU A 92 -2.46 30.69 13.02
N THR A 93 -2.29 31.58 12.04
CA THR A 93 -2.24 33.03 12.26
C THR A 93 -3.58 33.54 12.77
N ALA A 94 -4.69 33.09 12.18
CA ALA A 94 -6.05 33.41 12.64
C ALA A 94 -6.34 32.87 14.05
N LEU A 95 -5.88 31.67 14.38
CA LEU A 95 -5.93 31.16 15.74
C LEU A 95 -5.09 32.01 16.70
N ARG A 96 -3.93 32.53 16.32
CA ARG A 96 -3.12 33.37 17.23
C ARG A 96 -3.67 34.77 17.41
N GLN A 97 -4.24 35.33 16.33
CA GLN A 97 -4.73 36.71 16.29
C GLN A 97 -6.24 36.80 16.53
N MET A 98 -6.86 35.73 17.04
CA MET A 98 -8.29 35.73 17.33
C MET A 98 -8.63 36.86 18.31
N PRO A 99 -9.60 37.73 17.98
CA PRO A 99 -10.03 38.78 18.87
C PRO A 99 -10.52 38.19 20.20
N THR A 100 -10.11 38.76 21.32
CA THR A 100 -10.48 38.32 22.68
C THR A 100 -11.50 39.25 23.34
N ASP A 101 -12.00 40.24 22.60
CA ASP A 101 -13.08 41.11 23.05
C ASP A 101 -14.34 40.29 23.36
N GLY A 102 -14.91 40.51 24.55
CA GLY A 102 -16.05 39.73 25.03
C GLY A 102 -15.72 38.37 25.63
N PHE A 103 -14.44 37.96 25.68
CA PHE A 103 -14.06 36.75 26.40
C PHE A 103 -14.24 36.95 27.91
N GLY A 104 -14.90 35.99 28.55
CA GLY A 104 -14.95 35.94 30.01
C GLY A 104 -13.55 35.71 30.61
N PRO A 105 -13.32 35.99 31.91
CA PRO A 105 -12.00 35.79 32.56
C PRO A 105 -11.47 34.36 32.41
N ARG A 106 -12.36 33.36 32.49
CA ARG A 106 -12.02 31.95 32.31
C ARG A 106 -11.70 31.59 30.86
N GLU A 107 -12.38 32.21 29.90
CA GLU A 107 -12.12 32.02 28.47
C GLU A 107 -10.77 32.60 28.08
N LEU A 108 -10.43 33.79 28.61
CA LEU A 108 -9.14 34.41 28.39
C LEU A 108 -8.00 33.58 28.97
N GLU A 109 -8.17 33.04 30.19
CA GLU A 109 -7.18 32.14 30.79
C GLU A 109 -7.02 30.84 29.98
N ALA A 110 -8.14 30.24 29.54
CA ALA A 110 -8.15 29.06 28.69
C ALA A 110 -7.40 29.30 27.37
N TRP A 111 -7.70 30.42 26.72
CA TRP A 111 -7.11 30.81 25.46
C TRP A 111 -5.61 31.10 25.59
N ASN A 112 -5.20 31.81 26.64
CA ASN A 112 -3.78 32.09 26.89
C ASN A 112 -2.97 30.82 27.15
N ARG A 113 -3.50 29.84 27.91
CA ARG A 113 -2.84 28.54 28.08
C ARG A 113 -2.74 27.78 26.77
N PHE A 114 -3.77 27.84 25.95
CA PHE A 114 -3.77 27.25 24.62
C PHE A 114 -2.68 27.86 23.72
N LEU A 115 -2.63 29.19 23.62
CA LEU A 115 -1.62 29.89 22.83
C LEU A 115 -0.20 29.59 23.33
N ALA A 116 -0.01 29.46 24.63
CA ALA A 116 1.28 29.09 25.22
C ALA A 116 1.73 27.65 24.90
N ALA A 117 0.78 26.75 24.62
CA ALA A 117 1.07 25.36 24.28
C ALA A 117 1.31 25.12 22.78
N LEU A 118 0.95 26.09 21.93
CA LEU A 118 1.27 26.05 20.51
C LEU A 118 2.79 26.31 20.32
N PRO A 119 3.50 25.51 19.50
CA PRO A 119 4.89 25.78 19.14
C PRO A 119 5.03 27.19 18.58
N ALA A 120 6.04 27.94 18.98
CA ALA A 120 6.38 29.20 18.34
C ALA A 120 6.67 28.93 16.85
N GLY A 121 5.87 29.54 15.98
CA GLY A 121 5.91 29.31 14.53
C GLY A 121 6.33 30.62 13.86
N GLU A 122 7.23 30.52 12.89
CA GLU A 122 7.88 31.65 12.19
C GLU A 122 6.88 32.51 11.40
N ALA A 123 5.79 31.91 10.92
CA ALA A 123 4.87 32.54 9.96
C ALA A 123 3.96 33.66 10.52
N ALA A 124 3.75 33.71 11.85
CA ALA A 124 2.71 34.57 12.42
C ALA A 124 3.04 36.07 12.37
N GLU A 125 4.30 36.45 12.15
CA GLU A 125 4.73 37.85 12.18
C GLU A 125 4.74 38.52 10.80
N THR A 126 4.76 37.72 9.72
CA THR A 126 4.89 38.24 8.34
C THR A 126 3.59 38.24 7.54
N LEU A 127 2.56 37.50 7.98
CA LEU A 127 1.27 37.47 7.31
C LEU A 127 0.41 38.69 7.69
N PRO A 128 -0.33 39.28 6.74
CA PRO A 128 -1.26 40.36 7.06
C PRO A 128 -2.31 39.86 8.07
N PRO A 129 -2.84 40.75 8.93
CA PRO A 129 -3.83 40.37 9.90
C PRO A 129 -5.05 39.74 9.20
N PRO A 130 -5.59 38.65 9.76
CA PRO A 130 -6.74 37.94 9.20
C PRO A 130 -7.95 38.88 9.18
N ASP A 131 -8.76 38.78 8.12
CA ASP A 131 -9.98 39.57 7.99
C ASP A 131 -10.89 39.36 9.22
N PRO A 132 -11.30 40.44 9.93
CA PRO A 132 -12.21 40.35 11.08
C PRO A 132 -13.51 39.57 10.79
N SER A 133 -13.94 39.53 9.52
CA SER A 133 -15.14 38.79 9.10
C SER A 133 -15.04 37.28 9.37
N LEU A 134 -13.83 36.72 9.51
CA LEU A 134 -13.59 35.30 9.78
C LEU A 134 -14.14 34.83 11.13
N TYR A 135 -14.33 35.75 12.08
CA TYR A 135 -14.78 35.44 13.44
C TYR A 135 -16.27 35.71 13.66
N GLN A 136 -16.98 36.24 12.67
CA GLN A 136 -18.41 36.56 12.80
C GLN A 136 -19.28 35.30 12.62
N PRO A 137 -20.33 35.13 13.45
CA PRO A 137 -21.29 34.04 13.28
C PRO A 137 -21.90 34.03 11.87
N LEU A 138 -22.05 32.84 11.28
CA LEU A 138 -22.61 32.68 9.93
C LEU A 138 -24.02 33.27 9.79
N GLU A 139 -24.80 33.38 10.87
CA GLU A 139 -26.15 33.96 10.86
C GLU A 139 -26.16 35.47 10.53
N GLU A 140 -25.12 36.22 10.91
CA GLU A 140 -25.03 37.66 10.61
C GLU A 140 -24.49 37.93 9.20
N SER A 141 -23.79 36.96 8.59
CA SER A 141 -23.09 37.17 7.31
C SER A 141 -24.02 37.17 6.08
N GLY A 142 -25.31 36.85 6.23
CA GLY A 142 -26.29 36.87 5.12
C GLY A 142 -25.98 35.91 3.95
N ALA A 143 -24.94 35.09 4.06
CA ALA A 143 -24.49 34.18 3.02
C ALA A 143 -25.36 32.90 3.04
N PRO A 144 -25.92 32.47 1.90
CA PRO A 144 -26.73 31.26 1.86
C PRO A 144 -25.88 30.03 2.23
N LEU A 145 -26.22 29.41 3.37
CA LEU A 145 -25.58 28.23 3.97
C LEU A 145 -25.33 27.09 2.96
N THR A 146 -26.12 27.01 1.89
CA THR A 146 -26.06 25.95 0.89
C THR A 146 -24.80 25.97 0.01
N ARG A 147 -24.11 27.11 -0.16
CA ARG A 147 -22.92 27.19 -1.05
C ARG A 147 -21.59 26.82 -0.38
N VAL A 148 -21.45 27.04 0.92
CA VAL A 148 -20.18 26.80 1.65
C VAL A 148 -19.92 25.30 1.82
N PHE A 149 -20.97 24.50 2.04
CA PHE A 149 -20.82 23.05 2.21
C PHE A 149 -20.46 22.29 0.93
N GLN A 150 -20.80 22.80 -0.26
CA GLN A 150 -20.53 22.10 -1.52
C GLN A 150 -19.15 22.38 -2.12
N SER A 151 -18.53 23.52 -1.78
CA SER A 151 -17.24 23.92 -2.38
C SER A 151 -16.02 23.38 -1.63
N GLY A 152 -16.17 23.00 -0.35
CA GLY A 152 -15.10 22.36 0.43
C GLY A 152 -14.95 20.84 0.20
N SER A 153 -15.99 20.15 -0.27
CA SER A 153 -15.95 18.69 -0.40
C SER A 153 -15.18 18.19 -1.62
N GLU A 154 -15.00 19.02 -2.66
CA GLU A 154 -14.30 18.59 -3.89
C GLU A 154 -12.77 18.73 -3.82
N ARG A 155 -12.23 19.50 -2.86
CA ARG A 155 -10.76 19.65 -2.69
C ARG A 155 -10.18 18.93 -1.46
N ALA A 156 -11.03 18.51 -0.52
CA ALA A 156 -10.62 17.74 0.66
C ALA A 156 -10.56 16.21 0.42
N THR A 157 -10.73 15.74 -0.82
CA THR A 157 -10.50 14.32 -1.22
C THR A 157 -9.00 13.98 -1.34
N GLY A 158 -8.18 14.64 -0.52
CA GLY A 158 -6.75 14.44 -0.36
C GLY A 158 -6.45 13.93 1.05
N ARG A 159 -6.85 12.69 1.33
CA ARG A 159 -6.22 11.83 2.36
C ARG A 159 -6.33 12.29 3.83
N GLY A 160 -7.53 12.71 4.25
CA GLY A 160 -7.91 12.55 5.66
C GLY A 160 -8.38 11.11 5.90
N VAL A 161 -7.54 10.28 6.53
CA VAL A 161 -7.95 8.96 7.02
C VAL A 161 -8.91 9.20 8.17
N GLU A 162 -10.20 9.26 7.87
CA GLU A 162 -11.28 9.15 8.84
C GLU A 162 -11.07 7.80 9.55
N VAL A 163 -10.55 7.83 10.78
CA VAL A 163 -10.52 6.66 11.66
C VAL A 163 -11.94 6.49 12.20
N GLN A 164 -12.87 6.21 11.30
CA GLN A 164 -14.15 5.66 11.67
C GLN A 164 -13.83 4.32 12.36
N GLU A 165 -14.31 4.13 13.59
CA GLU A 165 -14.21 2.84 14.27
C GLU A 165 -15.12 1.84 13.54
N VAL A 166 -14.68 1.40 12.36
CA VAL A 166 -15.30 0.35 11.58
C VAL A 166 -15.41 -0.86 12.50
N PRO A 167 -16.64 -1.37 12.77
CA PRO A 167 -16.84 -2.49 13.68
C PRO A 167 -15.91 -3.64 13.28
N ALA A 168 -15.33 -4.32 14.27
CA ALA A 168 -14.29 -5.33 14.04
C ALA A 168 -14.69 -6.40 13.01
N VAL A 169 -15.99 -6.72 12.93
CA VAL A 169 -16.56 -7.65 11.95
C VAL A 169 -16.43 -7.15 10.52
N GLU A 170 -16.69 -5.86 10.27
CA GLU A 170 -16.58 -5.28 8.93
C GLU A 170 -15.11 -5.21 8.49
N ARG A 171 -14.17 -4.95 9.40
CA ARG A 171 -12.73 -5.02 9.08
C ARG A 171 -12.28 -6.43 8.67
N VAL A 172 -12.73 -7.46 9.40
CA VAL A 172 -12.42 -8.86 9.07
C VAL A 172 -13.06 -9.26 7.75
N ALA A 173 -14.32 -8.88 7.52
CA ALA A 173 -15.03 -9.16 6.27
C ALA A 173 -14.32 -8.53 5.07
N THR A 174 -13.93 -7.25 5.16
CA THR A 174 -13.17 -6.56 4.11
C THR A 174 -11.80 -7.20 3.87
N GLY A 175 -11.11 -7.62 4.93
CA GLY A 175 -9.86 -8.36 4.82
C GLY A 175 -10.00 -9.68 4.07
N LEU A 176 -11.01 -10.49 4.40
CA LEU A 176 -11.31 -11.75 3.69
C LEU A 176 -11.73 -11.51 2.24
N LEU A 177 -12.54 -10.47 1.98
CA LEU A 177 -12.96 -10.11 0.63
C LEU A 177 -11.77 -9.69 -0.24
N THR A 178 -10.77 -9.02 0.34
CA THR A 178 -9.54 -8.65 -0.35
C THR A 178 -8.72 -9.88 -0.72
N VAL A 179 -8.59 -10.85 0.20
CA VAL A 179 -7.91 -12.13 -0.08
C VAL A 179 -8.65 -12.92 -1.17
N LEU A 180 -9.98 -13.00 -1.09
CA LEU A 180 -10.80 -13.68 -2.10
C LEU A 180 -10.74 -12.98 -3.47
N GLY A 181 -10.80 -11.65 -3.50
CA GLY A 181 -10.65 -10.87 -4.72
C GLY A 181 -9.29 -11.08 -5.37
N GLY A 182 -8.22 -11.07 -4.56
CA GLY A 182 -6.87 -11.39 -5.00
C GLY A 182 -6.75 -12.82 -5.55
N LEU A 183 -7.39 -13.79 -4.89
CA LEU A 183 -7.43 -15.19 -5.35
C LEU A 183 -8.08 -15.30 -6.73
N VAL A 184 -9.26 -14.70 -6.91
CA VAL A 184 -10.01 -14.74 -8.16
C VAL A 184 -9.24 -14.02 -9.27
N ALA A 185 -8.68 -12.85 -8.98
CA ALA A 185 -7.88 -12.10 -9.94
C ALA A 185 -6.64 -12.88 -10.41
N LEU A 186 -5.87 -13.46 -9.47
CA LEU A 186 -4.69 -14.26 -9.81
C LEU A 186 -5.06 -15.57 -10.51
N ALA A 187 -6.17 -16.22 -10.14
CA ALA A 187 -6.65 -17.41 -10.82
C ALA A 187 -7.06 -17.10 -12.26
N ALA A 188 -7.74 -15.97 -12.51
CA ALA A 188 -8.11 -15.51 -13.85
C ALA A 188 -6.87 -15.18 -14.69
N LEU A 189 -5.88 -14.50 -14.11
CA LEU A 189 -4.60 -14.22 -14.77
C LEU A 189 -3.82 -15.50 -15.09
N GLY A 190 -3.79 -16.45 -14.16
CA GLY A 190 -3.14 -17.75 -14.35
C GLY A 190 -3.83 -18.59 -15.43
N PHE A 191 -5.16 -18.56 -15.46
CA PHE A 191 -5.94 -19.18 -16.53
C PHE A 191 -5.61 -18.55 -17.89
N GLY A 192 -5.61 -17.21 -17.98
CA GLY A 192 -5.22 -16.50 -19.20
C GLY A 192 -3.81 -16.86 -19.66
N ALA A 193 -2.83 -16.85 -18.75
CA ALA A 193 -1.44 -17.19 -19.06
C ALA A 193 -1.29 -18.64 -19.58
N LEU A 194 -1.96 -19.60 -18.95
CA LEU A 194 -1.96 -21.01 -19.37
C LEU A 194 -2.67 -21.20 -20.72
N PHE A 195 -3.70 -20.42 -21.02
CA PHE A 195 -4.43 -20.50 -22.27
C PHE A 195 -3.63 -19.95 -23.45
N PHE A 196 -2.96 -18.80 -23.27
CA PHE A 196 -2.21 -18.17 -24.35
C PHE A 196 -0.83 -18.79 -24.57
N VAL A 197 -0.16 -19.27 -23.52
CA VAL A 197 1.24 -19.72 -23.62
C VAL A 197 1.58 -20.91 -22.70
N PRO A 198 0.93 -22.08 -22.88
CA PRO A 198 1.06 -23.23 -21.96
C PRO A 198 2.51 -23.72 -21.81
N ASP A 199 3.25 -23.85 -22.91
CA ASP A 199 4.60 -24.42 -22.92
C ASP A 199 5.63 -23.57 -22.16
N ARG A 200 5.47 -22.24 -22.20
CA ARG A 200 6.39 -21.33 -21.50
C ARG A 200 6.18 -21.37 -20.00
N VAL A 201 4.93 -21.45 -19.54
CA VAL A 201 4.60 -21.55 -18.11
C VAL A 201 5.09 -22.87 -17.52
N GLU A 202 4.95 -23.98 -18.26
CA GLU A 202 5.47 -25.30 -17.86
C GLU A 202 6.98 -25.25 -17.63
N THR A 203 7.73 -24.69 -18.58
CA THR A 203 9.19 -24.60 -18.50
C THR A 203 9.65 -23.80 -17.29
N VAL A 204 8.97 -22.68 -16.97
CA VAL A 204 9.27 -21.86 -15.80
C VAL A 204 8.98 -22.63 -14.50
N ALA A 205 7.84 -23.33 -14.42
CA ALA A 205 7.46 -24.11 -13.25
C ALA A 205 8.46 -25.24 -12.95
N GLN A 206 8.91 -25.96 -13.98
CA GLN A 206 9.93 -27.00 -13.83
C GLN A 206 11.27 -26.42 -13.34
N THR A 207 11.63 -25.22 -13.80
CA THR A 207 12.86 -24.53 -13.36
C THR A 207 12.81 -24.18 -11.88
N VAL A 208 11.67 -23.68 -11.38
CA VAL A 208 11.46 -23.40 -9.95
C VAL A 208 11.57 -24.68 -9.12
N ALA A 209 10.94 -25.76 -9.57
CA ALA A 209 10.89 -27.03 -8.84
C ALA A 209 12.27 -27.67 -8.67
N HIS A 210 13.15 -27.55 -9.68
CA HIS A 210 14.45 -28.20 -9.65
C HIS A 210 15.49 -27.47 -8.77
N SER A 211 15.43 -26.14 -8.67
CA SER A 211 16.45 -25.36 -7.93
C SER A 211 15.89 -24.05 -7.37
N PRO A 212 14.99 -24.10 -6.37
CA PRO A 212 14.28 -22.93 -5.86
C PRO A 212 15.22 -21.86 -5.29
N PHE A 213 16.30 -22.26 -4.62
CA PHE A 213 17.29 -21.33 -4.07
C PHE A 213 18.05 -20.57 -5.16
N ARG A 214 18.42 -21.24 -6.26
CA ARG A 214 19.09 -20.59 -7.41
C ARG A 214 18.16 -19.61 -8.10
N CYS A 215 16.89 -19.97 -8.25
CA CYS A 215 15.85 -19.09 -8.78
C CYS A 215 15.64 -17.87 -7.87
N PHE A 216 15.58 -18.05 -6.55
CA PHE A 216 15.51 -16.94 -5.60
C PHE A 216 16.69 -15.98 -5.72
N LEU A 217 17.92 -16.50 -5.72
CA LEU A 217 19.12 -15.67 -5.82
C LEU A 217 19.20 -14.94 -7.17
N ALA A 218 18.84 -15.62 -8.26
CA ALA A 218 18.74 -14.99 -9.58
C ALA A 218 17.71 -13.85 -9.60
N GLY A 219 16.55 -14.04 -8.96
CA GLY A 219 15.53 -13.01 -8.82
C GLY A 219 16.00 -11.83 -7.98
N LEU A 220 16.72 -12.10 -6.88
CA LEU A 220 17.28 -11.07 -6.01
C LEU A 220 18.33 -10.23 -6.76
N CYS A 221 19.20 -10.88 -7.56
CA CYS A 221 20.14 -10.17 -8.45
C CYS A 221 19.44 -9.40 -9.57
N THR A 222 18.24 -9.81 -9.98
CA THR A 222 17.46 -9.12 -11.01
C THR A 222 16.94 -7.77 -10.51
N GLN A 223 16.53 -7.66 -9.24
CA GLN A 223 15.96 -6.42 -8.68
C GLN A 223 16.85 -5.17 -8.89
N PRO A 224 18.13 -5.15 -8.49
CA PRO A 224 19.02 -4.01 -8.75
C PRO A 224 19.37 -3.86 -10.23
N LEU A 225 19.25 -4.93 -11.04
CA LEU A 225 19.57 -4.93 -12.47
C LEU A 225 18.42 -4.38 -13.35
N ILE A 226 17.20 -4.29 -12.82
CA ILE A 226 16.05 -3.72 -13.53
C ILE A 226 16.29 -2.24 -13.88
N LEU A 227 16.83 -1.45 -12.94
CA LEU A 227 17.14 -0.03 -13.16
C LEU A 227 18.16 0.20 -14.28
N PRO A 228 19.35 -0.43 -14.30
CA PRO A 228 20.29 -0.27 -15.40
C PRO A 228 19.73 -0.86 -16.69
N ALA A 229 18.98 -1.96 -16.67
CA ALA A 229 18.32 -2.47 -17.88
C ALA A 229 17.37 -1.43 -18.49
N LEU A 230 16.51 -0.79 -17.69
CA LEU A 230 15.64 0.28 -18.15
C LEU A 230 16.44 1.49 -18.64
N ALA A 231 17.49 1.89 -17.93
CA ALA A 231 18.35 3.00 -18.34
C ALA A 231 19.04 2.71 -19.69
N THR A 232 19.59 1.51 -19.89
CA THR A 232 20.20 1.13 -21.17
C THR A 232 19.18 1.09 -22.31
N LEU A 233 17.95 0.61 -22.05
CA LEU A 233 16.85 0.64 -23.01
C LEU A 233 16.51 2.10 -23.40
N LEU A 234 16.38 2.99 -22.41
CA LEU A 234 16.09 4.41 -22.64
C LEU A 234 17.23 5.11 -23.39
N ILE A 235 18.48 4.87 -23.02
CA ILE A 235 19.65 5.44 -23.72
C ILE A 235 19.67 4.97 -25.18
N ALA A 236 19.50 3.66 -25.43
CA ALA A 236 19.45 3.12 -26.78
C ALA A 236 18.33 3.76 -27.61
N LEU A 237 17.20 4.03 -26.99
CA LEU A 237 16.04 4.64 -27.63
C LEU A 237 16.25 6.14 -27.91
N VAL A 238 16.82 6.88 -26.97
CA VAL A 238 17.19 8.31 -27.12
C VAL A 238 18.22 8.53 -28.23
N LEU A 239 19.12 7.59 -28.46
CA LEU A 239 20.11 7.67 -29.54
C LEU A 239 19.50 7.59 -30.94
N THR A 240 18.21 7.27 -31.07
CA THR A 240 17.50 7.20 -32.36
C THR A 240 16.41 8.26 -32.45
N VAL A 241 16.27 8.93 -33.61
CA VAL A 241 15.23 9.95 -33.83
C VAL A 241 13.83 9.36 -33.65
N VAL A 242 13.59 8.16 -34.18
CA VAL A 242 12.33 7.43 -34.00
C VAL A 242 12.12 7.01 -32.54
N GLY A 243 13.19 6.66 -31.84
CA GLY A 243 13.10 6.17 -30.47
C GLY A 243 12.62 7.23 -29.48
N ILE A 244 12.99 8.50 -29.64
CA ILE A 244 12.49 9.57 -28.75
C ILE A 244 10.96 9.57 -28.69
N LEU A 245 10.27 9.34 -29.82
CA LEU A 245 8.81 9.19 -29.86
C LEU A 245 8.30 7.91 -29.16
N LEU A 246 9.10 6.85 -29.15
CA LEU A 246 8.75 5.55 -28.57
C LEU A 246 9.00 5.45 -27.06
N ILE A 247 9.70 6.41 -26.43
CA ILE A 247 10.01 6.39 -24.99
C ILE A 247 8.80 6.08 -24.11
N PRO A 248 7.66 6.81 -24.20
CA PRO A 248 6.52 6.52 -23.32
C PRO A 248 5.96 5.12 -23.54
N VAL A 249 5.91 4.65 -24.79
CA VAL A 249 5.45 3.31 -25.13
C VAL A 249 6.39 2.24 -24.59
N ALA A 250 7.71 2.43 -24.72
CA ALA A 250 8.72 1.51 -24.24
C ALA A 250 8.72 1.36 -22.71
N VAL A 251 8.56 2.47 -21.98
CA VAL A 251 8.43 2.44 -20.51
C VAL A 251 7.21 1.64 -20.09
N VAL A 252 6.05 1.90 -20.71
CA VAL A 252 4.81 1.16 -20.42
C VAL A 252 4.98 -0.33 -20.72
N LEU A 253 5.52 -0.68 -21.89
CA LEU A 253 5.78 -2.08 -22.26
C LEU A 253 6.78 -2.76 -21.33
N PHE A 254 7.81 -2.05 -20.88
CA PHE A 254 8.78 -2.57 -19.92
C PHE A 254 8.13 -2.88 -18.57
N VAL A 255 7.32 -1.95 -18.05
CA VAL A 255 6.58 -2.14 -16.78
C VAL A 255 5.57 -3.29 -16.91
N LEU A 256 4.83 -3.37 -18.02
CA LEU A 256 3.91 -4.47 -18.28
C LEU A 256 4.64 -5.82 -18.40
N GLY A 257 5.78 -5.84 -19.08
CA GLY A 257 6.63 -7.03 -19.20
C GLY A 257 7.17 -7.49 -17.84
N LEU A 258 7.61 -6.55 -17.00
CA LEU A 258 8.05 -6.84 -15.63
C LEU A 258 6.90 -7.37 -14.77
N ALA A 259 5.73 -6.73 -14.84
CA ALA A 259 4.53 -7.20 -14.12
C ALA A 259 4.13 -8.61 -14.57
N ALA A 260 4.11 -8.88 -15.87
CA ALA A 260 3.84 -10.20 -16.43
C ALA A 260 4.89 -11.24 -15.98
N ALA A 261 6.17 -10.87 -15.91
CA ALA A 261 7.23 -11.74 -15.41
C ALA A 261 7.06 -12.07 -13.91
N VAL A 262 6.73 -11.08 -13.08
CA VAL A 262 6.47 -11.29 -11.64
C VAL A 262 5.22 -12.17 -11.44
N ILE A 263 4.11 -11.85 -12.10
CA ILE A 263 2.85 -12.61 -12.00
C ILE A 263 3.05 -14.04 -12.53
N GLY A 264 3.62 -14.19 -13.72
CA GLY A 264 3.89 -15.50 -14.32
C GLY A 264 4.84 -16.35 -13.48
N GLY A 265 5.88 -15.73 -12.91
CA GLY A 265 6.78 -16.39 -11.96
C GLY A 265 6.07 -16.85 -10.69
N TYR A 266 5.22 -15.99 -10.09
CA TYR A 266 4.45 -16.33 -8.90
C TYR A 266 3.47 -17.49 -9.17
N LEU A 267 2.80 -17.49 -10.32
CA LEU A 267 1.91 -18.57 -10.75
C LEU A 267 2.66 -19.90 -10.94
N ALA A 268 3.87 -19.85 -11.48
CA ALA A 268 4.72 -21.03 -11.61
C ALA A 268 5.08 -21.63 -10.23
N VAL A 269 5.43 -20.78 -9.25
CA VAL A 269 5.67 -21.21 -7.86
C VAL A 269 4.40 -21.81 -7.25
N ALA A 270 3.25 -21.16 -7.45
CA ALA A 270 1.96 -21.67 -6.95
C ALA A 270 1.69 -23.08 -7.46
N ARG A 271 1.86 -23.32 -8.77
CA ARG A 271 1.68 -24.65 -9.34
C ARG A 271 2.57 -25.71 -8.68
N VAL A 272 3.86 -25.40 -8.48
CA VAL A 272 4.81 -26.32 -7.82
C VAL A 272 4.35 -26.66 -6.39
N VAL A 273 3.92 -25.65 -5.63
CA VAL A 273 3.38 -25.83 -4.28
C VAL A 273 2.12 -26.72 -4.30
N GLY A 274 1.22 -26.49 -5.27
CA GLY A 274 0.03 -27.29 -5.45
C GLY A 274 0.32 -28.76 -5.82
N GLU A 275 1.34 -29.00 -6.64
CA GLU A 275 1.80 -30.34 -6.98
C GLU A 275 2.39 -31.06 -5.76
N MET A 276 3.22 -30.39 -4.95
CA MET A 276 3.74 -30.95 -3.70
C MET A 276 2.61 -31.33 -2.73
N TYR A 277 1.58 -30.48 -2.64
CA TYR A 277 0.42 -30.76 -1.78
C TYR A 277 -0.40 -31.96 -2.29
N ALA A 278 -0.65 -32.04 -3.59
CA ALA A 278 -1.40 -33.15 -4.18
C ALA A 278 -0.65 -34.49 -4.10
N ARG A 279 0.68 -34.47 -4.29
CA ARG A 279 1.54 -35.65 -4.11
C ARG A 279 1.48 -36.17 -2.68
N ARG A 280 1.48 -35.28 -1.67
CA ARG A 280 1.38 -35.68 -0.25
C ARG A 280 0.05 -36.37 0.09
N LYS A 281 -1.04 -36.03 -0.59
CA LYS A 281 -2.35 -36.68 -0.42
C LYS A 281 -2.53 -37.98 -1.22
N GLY A 282 -1.51 -38.44 -1.94
CA GLY A 282 -1.59 -39.67 -2.76
C GLY A 282 -2.48 -39.53 -4.00
N TRP A 283 -2.83 -38.30 -4.40
CA TRP A 283 -3.70 -38.02 -5.56
C TRP A 283 -2.89 -37.75 -6.84
N ALA A 284 -1.63 -38.17 -6.89
CA ALA A 284 -0.74 -37.89 -8.01
C ALA A 284 -0.88 -38.87 -9.17
N GLU A 285 -1.32 -40.12 -8.92
CA GLU A 285 -1.21 -41.21 -9.91
C GLU A 285 -2.40 -41.33 -10.88
N GLN A 286 -3.53 -40.66 -10.63
CA GLN A 286 -4.79 -40.88 -11.38
C GLN A 286 -5.16 -39.81 -12.41
N TYR A 287 -4.28 -38.85 -12.73
CA TYR A 287 -4.72 -37.56 -13.28
C TYR A 287 -3.86 -37.04 -14.45
N THR A 288 -3.91 -37.71 -15.60
CA THR A 288 -3.19 -37.36 -16.84
C THR A 288 -3.93 -36.39 -17.79
N GLY A 289 -5.10 -35.85 -17.41
CA GLY A 289 -5.87 -34.93 -18.28
C GLY A 289 -5.56 -33.44 -18.07
N GLY A 290 -5.61 -32.60 -19.11
CA GLY A 290 -5.26 -31.16 -19.04
C GLY A 290 -6.02 -30.33 -17.98
N TRP A 291 -7.21 -30.77 -17.55
CA TRP A 291 -7.98 -30.15 -16.46
C TRP A 291 -7.30 -30.25 -15.08
N THR A 292 -6.37 -31.19 -14.92
CA THR A 292 -5.67 -31.45 -13.66
C THR A 292 -4.60 -30.40 -13.37
N VAL A 293 -4.00 -29.83 -14.43
CA VAL A 293 -3.01 -28.74 -14.35
C VAL A 293 -3.62 -27.50 -13.67
N PHE A 294 -4.83 -27.12 -14.08
CA PHE A 294 -5.54 -25.99 -13.46
C PHE A 294 -5.84 -26.26 -11.99
N ARG A 295 -6.21 -27.50 -11.65
CA ARG A 295 -6.50 -27.89 -10.27
C ARG A 295 -5.27 -27.79 -9.37
N TYR A 296 -4.08 -28.19 -9.84
CA TYR A 296 -2.84 -28.00 -9.10
C TYR A 296 -2.51 -26.51 -8.91
N LEU A 297 -2.68 -25.70 -9.94
CA LEU A 297 -2.51 -24.25 -9.83
C LEU A 297 -3.45 -23.67 -8.77
N ALA A 298 -4.74 -24.01 -8.81
CA ALA A 298 -5.75 -23.53 -7.87
C ALA A 298 -5.42 -23.91 -6.42
N TYR A 299 -5.04 -25.17 -6.15
CA TYR A 299 -4.62 -25.59 -4.81
C TYR A 299 -3.35 -24.87 -4.34
N GLY A 300 -2.42 -24.63 -5.26
CA GLY A 300 -1.23 -23.81 -5.04
C GLY A 300 -1.55 -22.40 -4.60
N LEU A 301 -2.41 -21.70 -5.36
CA LEU A 301 -2.86 -20.35 -5.02
C LEU A 301 -3.59 -20.32 -3.68
N ILE A 302 -4.50 -21.26 -3.44
CA ILE A 302 -5.20 -21.36 -2.16
C ILE A 302 -4.20 -21.54 -1.02
N GLY A 303 -3.20 -22.41 -1.18
CA GLY A 303 -2.15 -22.62 -0.19
C GLY A 303 -1.31 -21.36 0.07
N LEU A 304 -0.91 -20.65 -0.99
CA LEU A 304 -0.15 -19.41 -0.87
C LEU A 304 -0.97 -18.28 -0.25
N LEU A 305 -2.26 -18.13 -0.61
CA LEU A 305 -3.12 -17.08 -0.06
C LEU A 305 -3.64 -17.42 1.34
N ALA A 306 -3.70 -18.70 1.72
CA ALA A 306 -4.09 -19.11 3.06
C ALA A 306 -3.17 -18.50 4.15
N ILE A 307 -1.93 -18.13 3.81
CA ILE A 307 -1.02 -17.43 4.73
C ILE A 307 -1.55 -16.05 5.16
N TRP A 308 -2.44 -15.45 4.36
CA TRP A 308 -3.06 -14.15 4.67
C TRP A 308 -4.29 -14.28 5.58
N ILE A 309 -4.83 -15.49 5.79
CA ILE A 309 -6.02 -15.70 6.62
C ILE A 309 -5.77 -15.29 8.09
N PRO A 310 -4.66 -15.70 8.75
CA PRO A 310 -4.36 -15.22 10.09
C PRO A 310 -4.22 -13.69 10.16
N ALA A 311 -3.63 -13.07 9.13
CA ALA A 311 -3.49 -11.61 9.05
C ALA A 311 -4.86 -10.91 8.97
N ALA A 312 -5.79 -11.46 8.18
CA ALA A 312 -7.16 -10.94 8.06
C ALA A 312 -7.98 -11.14 9.36
N LEU A 313 -7.87 -12.32 9.98
CA LEU A 313 -8.60 -12.64 11.22
C LEU A 313 -8.11 -11.83 12.42
N LEU A 314 -6.78 -11.63 12.53
CA LEU A 314 -6.15 -10.92 13.65
C LEU A 314 -5.99 -9.42 13.40
N GLY A 315 -6.54 -8.90 12.29
CA GLY A 315 -6.51 -7.49 11.94
C GLY A 315 -7.17 -6.57 12.96
N TRP A 316 -8.03 -7.11 13.84
CA TRP A 316 -8.59 -6.33 14.95
C TRP A 316 -7.54 -5.98 16.03
N ILE A 317 -6.43 -6.74 16.14
CA ILE A 317 -5.32 -6.43 17.06
C ILE A 317 -4.26 -5.67 16.24
N PRO A 318 -4.01 -4.38 16.50
CA PRO A 318 -3.11 -3.60 15.65
C PRO A 318 -1.69 -4.18 15.58
N VAL A 319 -1.15 -4.65 16.72
CA VAL A 319 0.21 -5.21 16.79
C VAL A 319 0.29 -6.61 16.17
N LEU A 320 -0.67 -7.48 16.47
CA LEU A 320 -0.66 -8.86 15.97
C LEU A 320 -0.98 -8.90 14.47
N GLY A 321 -2.00 -8.15 14.04
CA GLY A 321 -2.35 -7.99 12.64
C GLY A 321 -1.18 -7.48 11.81
N ALA A 322 -0.49 -6.42 12.26
CA ALA A 322 0.69 -5.89 11.57
C ALA A 322 1.81 -6.93 11.46
N ALA A 323 2.05 -7.71 12.52
CA ALA A 323 3.07 -8.77 12.50
C ALA A 323 2.74 -9.86 11.46
N PHE A 324 1.49 -10.33 11.40
CA PHE A 324 1.07 -11.33 10.42
C PHE A 324 1.06 -10.79 8.99
N VAL A 325 0.66 -9.53 8.77
CA VAL A 325 0.77 -8.85 7.47
C VAL A 325 2.24 -8.77 7.03
N LEU A 326 3.15 -8.43 7.93
CA LEU A 326 4.57 -8.38 7.63
C LEU A 326 5.10 -9.76 7.24
N VAL A 327 4.78 -10.80 8.02
CA VAL A 327 5.21 -12.18 7.72
C VAL A 327 4.65 -12.66 6.38
N ALA A 328 3.35 -12.45 6.13
CA ALA A 328 2.70 -12.81 4.87
C ALA A 328 3.29 -12.03 3.68
N GLY A 329 3.58 -10.74 3.89
CA GLY A 329 4.22 -9.86 2.91
C GLY A 329 5.63 -10.32 2.55
N VAL A 330 6.46 -10.61 3.55
CA VAL A 330 7.83 -11.14 3.35
C VAL A 330 7.78 -12.48 2.63
N PHE A 331 6.88 -13.39 3.03
CA PHE A 331 6.72 -14.68 2.35
C PHE A 331 6.30 -14.51 0.89
N THR A 332 5.31 -13.65 0.63
CA THR A 332 4.84 -13.34 -0.75
C THR A 332 5.97 -12.71 -1.57
N TRP A 333 6.76 -11.82 -0.98
CA TRP A 333 7.91 -11.19 -1.63
C TRP A 333 9.00 -12.22 -1.99
N ILE A 334 9.31 -13.16 -1.09
CA ILE A 334 10.27 -14.25 -1.36
C ILE A 334 9.77 -15.10 -2.53
N MET A 335 8.49 -15.50 -2.52
CA MET A 335 7.90 -16.32 -3.59
C MET A 335 7.87 -15.59 -4.94
N ALA A 336 7.50 -14.30 -4.94
CA ALA A 336 7.53 -13.47 -6.14
C ALA A 336 8.96 -13.32 -6.71
N THR A 337 9.94 -13.14 -5.83
CA THR A 337 11.36 -13.03 -6.21
C THR A 337 11.88 -14.34 -6.79
N ALA A 338 11.55 -15.48 -6.18
CA ALA A 338 11.90 -16.80 -6.71
C ALA A 338 11.25 -17.05 -8.09
N GLY A 339 9.98 -16.67 -8.24
CA GLY A 339 9.27 -16.74 -9.52
C GLY A 339 9.93 -15.88 -10.61
N LEU A 340 10.25 -14.62 -10.30
CA LEU A 340 10.93 -13.71 -11.22
C LEU A 340 12.26 -14.28 -11.70
N GLY A 341 13.07 -14.82 -10.78
CA GLY A 341 14.36 -15.40 -11.14
C GLY A 341 14.25 -16.64 -12.03
N ALA A 342 13.20 -17.46 -11.88
CA ALA A 342 12.94 -18.56 -12.80
C ALA A 342 12.55 -18.09 -14.20
N VAL A 343 11.81 -16.98 -14.32
CA VAL A 343 11.52 -16.35 -15.62
C VAL A 343 12.81 -15.87 -16.28
N VAL A 344 13.71 -15.23 -15.53
CA VAL A 344 15.00 -14.77 -16.07
C VAL A 344 15.87 -15.95 -16.50
N LEU A 345 15.97 -16.99 -15.66
CA LEU A 345 16.85 -18.14 -15.92
C LEU A 345 16.37 -18.98 -17.12
N SER A 346 15.05 -19.11 -17.28
CA SER A 346 14.43 -19.78 -18.43
C SER A 346 14.40 -18.91 -19.69
N ARG A 347 14.88 -17.65 -19.61
CA ARG A 347 14.74 -16.62 -20.66
C ARG A 347 13.29 -16.50 -21.13
N ALA A 348 12.39 -16.34 -20.17
CA ALA A 348 10.94 -16.32 -20.35
C ALA A 348 10.38 -17.57 -21.06
N GLY A 349 10.91 -18.75 -20.72
CA GLY A 349 10.46 -20.04 -21.26
C GLY A 349 10.94 -20.36 -22.68
N THR A 350 11.90 -19.61 -23.23
CA THR A 350 12.45 -19.89 -24.58
C THR A 350 13.51 -21.00 -24.60
N ARG A 351 14.06 -21.38 -23.44
CA ARG A 351 15.03 -22.48 -23.31
C ARG A 351 14.36 -23.76 -22.79
N THR A 352 14.15 -24.73 -23.68
CA THR A 352 13.59 -26.06 -23.35
C THR A 352 14.63 -27.07 -22.81
N THR A 353 15.90 -26.67 -22.71
CA THR A 353 17.03 -27.58 -22.39
C THR A 353 16.87 -28.31 -21.05
N PHE A 354 16.12 -27.73 -20.09
CA PHE A 354 15.86 -28.37 -18.80
C PHE A 354 14.72 -29.41 -18.83
N ALA A 355 13.77 -29.29 -19.77
CA ALA A 355 12.69 -30.27 -19.93
C ALA A 355 13.17 -31.58 -20.60
N ALA A 356 14.18 -31.48 -21.49
CA ALA A 356 14.71 -32.63 -22.23
C ALA A 356 15.54 -33.61 -21.37
N THR A 357 16.09 -33.17 -20.24
CA THR A 357 16.96 -34.02 -19.42
C THR A 357 16.16 -34.94 -18.47
N GLY A 358 14.90 -34.62 -18.18
CA GLY A 358 14.03 -35.41 -17.29
C GLY A 358 13.21 -36.51 -17.98
N SER A 359 12.97 -36.39 -19.29
CA SER A 359 12.25 -37.39 -20.09
C SER A 359 13.18 -38.32 -20.88
N ALA A 360 14.50 -38.10 -20.82
CA ALA A 360 15.50 -39.08 -21.18
C ALA A 360 15.58 -40.15 -20.07
N LEU A 361 14.54 -40.97 -19.94
CA LEU A 361 14.71 -42.30 -19.34
C LEU A 361 15.78 -43.02 -20.18
N PRO A 362 16.89 -43.48 -19.59
CA PRO A 362 17.96 -44.20 -20.31
C PRO A 362 17.53 -45.64 -20.70
N GLY A 363 16.41 -45.78 -21.42
CA GLY A 363 15.94 -47.09 -21.89
C GLY A 363 14.63 -47.15 -22.67
N GLY A 364 13.94 -46.04 -22.97
CA GLY A 364 12.61 -46.09 -23.61
C GLY A 364 12.53 -45.61 -25.06
N ALA A 365 13.32 -44.60 -25.43
CA ALA A 365 13.18 -43.94 -26.73
C ALA A 365 13.93 -44.64 -27.88
N ASP A 366 14.89 -45.51 -27.56
CA ASP A 366 15.63 -46.29 -28.55
C ASP A 366 14.99 -47.67 -28.84
N LEU A 367 14.08 -48.14 -27.99
CA LEU A 367 13.37 -49.43 -28.18
C LEU A 367 12.38 -49.43 -29.35
N TRP A 368 11.97 -48.27 -29.85
CA TRP A 368 11.06 -48.17 -31.00
C TRP A 368 11.79 -47.88 -32.32
N ARG A 369 13.13 -47.80 -32.28
CA ARG A 369 13.99 -47.64 -33.46
C ARG A 369 14.74 -48.89 -33.86
N GLU A 370 14.54 -50.01 -33.18
CA GLU A 370 14.99 -51.27 -33.76
C GLU A 370 14.22 -51.50 -35.08
N PRO A 371 14.90 -51.56 -36.23
CA PRO A 371 14.27 -52.06 -37.43
C PRO A 371 13.85 -53.49 -37.12
N LEU A 372 12.54 -53.76 -37.16
CA LEU A 372 12.00 -55.11 -37.10
C LEU A 372 12.92 -56.05 -37.88
N PRO A 373 13.45 -57.13 -37.27
CA PRO A 373 14.24 -58.09 -38.01
C PRO A 373 13.40 -58.55 -39.21
N LYS A 374 13.94 -58.34 -40.41
CA LYS A 374 13.30 -58.78 -41.65
C LYS A 374 13.04 -60.27 -41.48
N ALA A 375 11.77 -60.64 -41.38
CA ALA A 375 11.36 -62.03 -41.42
C ALA A 375 11.86 -62.62 -42.76
N ASP A 376 12.93 -63.38 -42.66
CA ASP A 376 13.47 -64.24 -43.67
C ASP A 376 12.44 -65.34 -43.96
N ALA A 377 11.65 -65.08 -45.01
CA ALA A 377 10.77 -66.05 -45.61
C ALA A 377 11.61 -67.15 -46.30
N SER A 378 11.98 -68.15 -45.52
CA SER A 378 12.37 -69.46 -46.04
C SER A 378 11.99 -70.53 -45.02
N THR A 379 10.89 -71.25 -45.24
CA THR A 379 10.85 -72.64 -45.73
C THR A 379 9.40 -73.11 -45.81
#